data_AF-A0A7S0T8U4-F1
#
_entry.id   AF-A0A7S0T8U4-F1
#
_cell.length_a   1.000
_cell.length_b   1.000
_cell.length_c   1.000
_cell.angle_alpha   90.00
_cell.angle_beta   90.00
_cell.angle_gamma   90.00
#
_symmetry.space_group_name_H-M   'P 1'
#
loop_
_entity.id
_entity.type
_entity.pdbx_description
1 polymer ?
#
loop_
_entity_poly.entity_id
_entity_poly.type
_entity_poly.pdbx_seq_one_letter_code
_entity_poly.pdbx_strand_id
1 'polypeptide(L)'
;MRCNKKFLHSKNKNVRLSAATLLYNISFYVFSQGSDPSDIGSRVALQVDTILTAKSYETEALIRSLVALGTVALASPQSKETAKSAFVVSRVEMSASPHGDLARALAKEVYSVLS
;
A
#
# COMPACT_ATOMS: atom_id res chain seq x y z
N MET A 1 10.02 -1.22 -12.19
CA MET A 1 10.78 -1.07 -10.94
C MET A 1 11.30 -2.44 -10.44
N ARG A 2 12.45 -2.91 -10.93
CA ARG A 2 13.08 -4.17 -10.45
C ARG A 2 13.90 -3.98 -9.15
N CYS A 3 14.25 -2.75 -8.79
CA CYS A 3 15.08 -2.46 -7.62
C CYS A 3 14.37 -2.63 -6.26
N ASN A 4 13.03 -2.60 -6.21
CA ASN A 4 12.30 -2.48 -4.93
C ASN A 4 12.09 -3.82 -4.21
N LYS A 5 12.04 -4.95 -4.93
CA LYS A 5 11.78 -6.28 -4.32
C LYS A 5 12.81 -6.64 -3.24
N LYS A 6 14.08 -6.31 -3.46
CA LYS A 6 15.15 -6.57 -2.48
C LYS A 6 14.91 -5.80 -1.17
N PHE A 7 14.42 -4.57 -1.25
CA PHE A 7 14.17 -3.74 -0.08
C PHE A 7 12.88 -4.13 0.64
N LEU A 8 11.84 -4.50 -0.12
CA LEU A 8 10.58 -4.99 0.44
C LEU A 8 10.70 -6.34 1.16
N HIS A 9 11.69 -7.17 0.81
CA HIS A 9 11.99 -8.42 1.51
C HIS A 9 13.27 -8.35 2.35
N SER A 10 13.74 -7.14 2.67
CA SER A 10 14.92 -6.98 3.53
C SER A 10 14.67 -7.62 4.88
N LYS A 11 15.68 -8.30 5.44
CA LYS A 11 15.64 -8.81 6.83
C LYS A 11 15.64 -7.67 7.86
N ASN A 12 16.11 -6.49 7.48
CA ASN A 12 16.18 -5.33 8.36
C ASN A 12 14.83 -4.58 8.37
N LYS A 13 14.19 -4.51 9.54
CA LYS A 13 12.93 -3.81 9.76
C LYS A 13 12.96 -2.34 9.34
N ASN A 14 14.06 -1.65 9.57
CA ASN A 14 14.18 -0.23 9.24
C ASN A 14 14.23 -0.02 7.72
N VAL A 15 14.78 -0.97 6.96
CA VAL A 15 14.74 -0.92 5.49
C VAL A 15 13.32 -1.14 4.98
N ARG A 16 12.57 -2.10 5.55
CA ARG A 16 11.16 -2.31 5.21
C ARG A 16 10.32 -1.07 5.53
N LEU A 17 10.53 -0.49 6.70
CA LEU A 17 9.88 0.75 7.12
C LEU A 17 10.19 1.90 6.15
N SER A 18 11.46 2.11 5.79
CA SER A 18 11.84 3.13 4.79
C SER A 18 11.21 2.89 3.43
N ALA A 19 11.08 1.64 2.98
CA ALA A 19 10.41 1.31 1.74
C ALA A 19 8.90 1.63 1.79
N ALA A 20 8.22 1.28 2.90
CA ALA A 20 6.82 1.64 3.12
C ALA A 20 6.62 3.17 3.17
N THR A 21 7.54 3.89 3.81
CA THR A 21 7.52 5.36 3.83
C THR A 21 7.73 5.97 2.45
N LEU A 22 8.58 5.38 1.61
CA LEU A 22 8.74 5.83 0.24
C LEU A 22 7.44 5.65 -0.56
N LEU A 23 6.76 4.50 -0.43
CA LEU A 23 5.46 4.27 -1.07
C LEU A 23 4.40 5.26 -0.58
N TYR A 24 4.37 5.53 0.72
CA TYR A 24 3.52 6.55 1.32
C TYR A 24 3.77 7.91 0.67
N ASN A 25 5.00 8.40 0.62
CA ASN A 25 5.31 9.71 0.02
C ASN A 25 4.95 9.76 -1.47
N ILE A 26 5.22 8.69 -2.22
CA ILE A 26 4.84 8.59 -3.64
C ILE A 26 3.32 8.66 -3.81
N SER A 27 2.55 8.01 -2.94
CA SER A 27 1.08 8.06 -3.02
C SER A 27 0.55 9.48 -2.89
N PHE A 28 1.09 10.27 -1.95
CA PHE A 28 0.72 11.67 -1.78
C PHE A 28 1.15 12.53 -2.97
N TYR A 29 2.32 12.26 -3.54
CA TYR A 29 2.75 12.91 -4.77
C TYR A 29 1.74 12.64 -5.90
N VAL A 30 1.37 11.38 -6.14
CA VAL A 30 0.38 11.01 -7.17
C VAL A 30 -0.96 11.71 -6.92
N PHE A 31 -1.44 11.70 -5.67
CA PHE A 31 -2.67 12.39 -5.29
C PHE A 31 -2.61 13.90 -5.56
N SER A 32 -1.48 14.55 -5.26
CA SER A 32 -1.31 16.00 -5.45
C SER A 32 -1.27 16.46 -6.91
N GLN A 33 -0.90 15.57 -7.84
CA GLN A 33 -0.82 15.89 -9.26
C GLN A 33 -2.19 15.86 -9.97
N GLY A 34 -3.24 15.33 -9.31
CA GLY A 34 -4.59 15.21 -9.87
C GLY A 34 -4.71 14.27 -11.09
N SER A 35 -3.61 13.65 -11.51
CA SER A 35 -3.52 12.67 -12.58
C SER A 35 -2.35 11.71 -12.31
N ASP A 36 -2.42 10.48 -12.84
CA ASP A 36 -1.35 9.48 -12.72
C ASP A 36 -0.65 9.27 -14.09
N PRO A 37 0.14 10.24 -14.58
CA PRO A 37 0.64 10.26 -15.96
C PRO A 37 1.62 9.13 -16.31
N SER A 38 1.98 8.26 -15.36
CA SER A 38 2.94 7.16 -15.62
C SER A 38 2.60 5.85 -14.89
N ASP A 39 1.33 5.67 -14.53
CA ASP A 39 0.85 4.45 -13.87
C ASP A 39 1.61 4.17 -12.55
N ILE A 40 2.08 5.24 -11.89
CA ILE A 40 2.83 5.17 -10.64
C ILE A 40 1.91 4.66 -9.53
N GLY A 41 0.67 5.13 -9.48
CA GLY A 41 -0.30 4.72 -8.47
C GLY A 41 -0.59 3.23 -8.54
N SER A 42 -0.72 2.67 -9.74
CA SER A 42 -0.92 1.23 -9.95
C SER A 42 0.29 0.43 -9.49
N ARG A 43 1.51 0.93 -9.75
CA ARG A 43 2.75 0.31 -9.24
C ARG A 43 2.84 0.38 -7.71
N VAL A 44 2.39 1.45 -7.09
CA VAL A 44 2.29 1.55 -5.62
C VAL A 44 1.32 0.50 -5.10
N ALA A 45 0.13 0.37 -5.69
CA ALA A 45 -0.86 -0.63 -5.28
C ALA A 45 -0.29 -2.07 -5.33
N LEU A 46 0.42 -2.44 -6.41
CA LEU A 46 1.07 -3.74 -6.54
C LEU A 46 2.25 -3.95 -5.57
N GLN A 47 2.95 -2.89 -5.20
CA GLN A 47 4.02 -2.99 -4.18
C GLN A 47 3.45 -3.13 -2.77
N VAL A 48 2.36 -2.41 -2.45
CA VAL A 48 1.64 -2.62 -1.19
C VAL A 48 1.14 -4.05 -1.10
N ASP A 49 0.64 -4.62 -2.20
CA ASP A 49 0.23 -6.02 -2.21
C ASP A 49 1.35 -7.00 -1.80
N THR A 50 2.56 -6.74 -2.28
CA THR A 50 3.76 -7.49 -1.89
C THR A 50 4.03 -7.38 -0.39
N ILE A 51 3.81 -6.20 0.19
CA ILE A 51 3.94 -5.95 1.63
C ILE A 51 2.90 -6.76 2.43
N LEU A 52 1.62 -6.69 2.03
CA LEU A 52 0.53 -7.39 2.71
C LEU A 52 0.73 -8.90 2.69
N THR A 53 1.25 -9.43 1.58
CA THR A 53 1.54 -10.87 1.40
C THR A 53 2.75 -11.33 2.21
N ALA A 54 3.71 -10.45 2.48
CA ALA A 54 4.96 -10.81 3.14
C ALA A 54 4.80 -11.16 4.64
N LYS A 55 3.71 -10.73 5.30
CA LYS A 55 3.36 -11.01 6.71
C LYS A 55 4.49 -10.81 7.74
N SER A 56 5.49 -10.00 7.39
CA SER A 56 6.74 -9.78 8.16
C SER A 56 7.00 -8.30 8.44
N TYR A 57 5.99 -7.47 8.18
CA TYR A 57 6.06 -6.03 8.34
C TYR A 57 5.61 -5.61 9.73
N GLU A 58 6.31 -4.65 10.29
CA GLU A 58 5.95 -3.99 11.54
C GLU A 58 4.69 -3.15 11.37
N THR A 59 3.92 -2.96 12.44
CA THR A 59 2.68 -2.16 12.46
C THR A 59 2.82 -0.82 11.75
N GLU A 60 3.90 -0.11 12.02
CA GLU A 60 4.18 1.23 11.50
C GLU A 60 4.44 1.23 9.98
N ALA A 61 5.06 0.16 9.47
CA ALA A 61 5.27 -0.02 8.04
C ALA A 61 3.99 -0.49 7.32
N LEU A 62 3.20 -1.35 7.98
CA LEU A 62 1.91 -1.78 7.47
C LEU A 62 0.94 -0.60 7.35
N ILE A 63 0.80 0.22 8.40
CA ILE A 63 -0.07 1.40 8.42
C ILE A 63 0.27 2.34 7.26
N ARG A 64 1.55 2.67 7.06
CA ARG A 64 1.98 3.49 5.91
C ARG A 64 1.61 2.89 4.57
N SER A 65 1.69 1.57 4.46
CA SER A 65 1.35 0.85 3.23
C SER A 65 -0.17 0.86 2.96
N LEU A 66 -0.98 0.70 4.00
CA LEU A 66 -2.44 0.81 3.91
C LEU A 66 -2.87 2.22 3.49
N VAL A 67 -2.29 3.26 4.12
CA VAL A 67 -2.55 4.64 3.72
C VAL A 67 -2.12 4.87 2.27
N ALA A 68 -0.94 4.40 1.87
CA ALA A 68 -0.47 4.54 0.49
C ALA A 68 -1.45 3.94 -0.53
N LEU A 69 -1.99 2.75 -0.23
CA LEU A 69 -2.98 2.07 -1.07
C LEU A 69 -4.30 2.86 -1.17
N GLY A 70 -4.84 3.33 -0.04
CA GLY A 70 -6.05 4.15 -0.03
C GLY A 70 -5.85 5.45 -0.82
N THR A 71 -4.73 6.14 -0.60
CA THR A 71 -4.41 7.40 -1.27
C THR A 71 -4.32 7.24 -2.78
N VAL A 72 -3.61 6.22 -3.31
CA VAL A 72 -3.54 6.03 -4.77
C VAL A 72 -4.87 5.58 -5.37
N ALA A 73 -5.67 4.81 -4.64
CA ALA A 73 -6.99 4.39 -5.08
C ALA A 73 -7.98 5.57 -5.17
N LEU A 74 -7.85 6.57 -4.29
CA LEU A 74 -8.59 7.83 -4.38
C LEU A 74 -8.07 8.75 -5.49
N ALA A 75 -6.75 8.76 -5.71
CA ALA A 75 -6.11 9.62 -6.72
C ALA A 75 -6.45 9.22 -8.16
N SER A 76 -6.57 7.92 -8.43
CA SER A 76 -6.63 7.38 -9.79
C SER A 76 -7.58 6.19 -9.90
N PRO A 77 -8.63 6.26 -10.75
CA PRO A 77 -9.50 5.12 -11.04
C PRO A 77 -8.73 3.90 -11.55
N GLN A 78 -7.66 4.11 -12.32
CA GLN A 78 -6.80 3.04 -12.84
C GLN A 78 -6.05 2.31 -11.72
N SER A 79 -5.57 3.04 -10.71
CA SER A 79 -4.91 2.44 -9.55
C SER A 79 -5.90 1.65 -8.68
N LYS A 80 -7.12 2.18 -8.51
CA LYS A 80 -8.22 1.45 -7.84
C LYS A 80 -8.53 0.14 -8.58
N GLU A 81 -8.68 0.20 -9.90
CA GLU A 81 -8.97 -1.00 -10.71
C GLU A 81 -7.82 -2.02 -10.68
N THR A 82 -6.57 -1.55 -10.70
CA THR A 82 -5.40 -2.42 -10.54
C THR A 82 -5.41 -3.15 -9.19
N ALA A 83 -5.72 -2.45 -8.10
CA ALA A 83 -5.82 -3.05 -6.77
C ALA A 83 -6.95 -4.08 -6.67
N LYS A 84 -8.11 -3.79 -7.30
CA LYS A 84 -9.23 -4.73 -7.40
C LYS A 84 -8.85 -5.98 -8.18
N SER A 85 -8.30 -5.79 -9.39
CA SER A 85 -7.89 -6.89 -10.29
C SER A 85 -6.79 -7.76 -9.68
N ALA A 86 -5.90 -7.20 -8.87
CA ALA A 86 -4.89 -7.95 -8.13
C ALA A 86 -5.44 -8.62 -6.85
N PHE A 87 -6.74 -8.49 -6.55
CA PHE A 87 -7.40 -8.99 -5.34
C PHE A 87 -6.80 -8.47 -4.03
N VAL A 88 -6.16 -7.30 -4.05
CA VAL A 88 -5.48 -6.71 -2.88
C VAL A 88 -6.48 -6.50 -1.73
N VAL A 89 -7.72 -6.14 -2.07
CA VAL A 89 -8.85 -5.92 -1.15
C VAL A 89 -9.01 -7.07 -0.15
N SER A 90 -8.92 -8.32 -0.61
CA SER A 90 -9.11 -9.50 0.24
C SER A 90 -8.03 -9.65 1.32
N ARG A 91 -6.88 -9.00 1.17
CA ARG A 91 -5.74 -9.10 2.09
C ARG A 91 -5.67 -7.95 3.10
N VAL A 92 -6.34 -6.83 2.83
CA VAL A 92 -6.26 -5.61 3.65
C VAL A 92 -6.63 -5.88 5.11
N GLU A 93 -7.82 -6.45 5.35
CA GLU A 93 -8.30 -6.71 6.72
C GLU A 93 -7.49 -7.81 7.42
N MET A 94 -7.19 -8.90 6.71
CA MET A 94 -6.41 -10.01 7.26
C MET A 94 -5.02 -9.56 7.71
N SER A 95 -4.34 -8.74 6.89
CA SER A 95 -3.02 -8.23 7.20
C SER A 95 -3.04 -7.17 8.30
N ALA A 96 -4.14 -6.44 8.49
CA ALA A 96 -4.27 -5.43 9.54
C ALA A 96 -4.65 -5.98 10.92
N SER A 97 -5.36 -7.12 10.97
CA SER A 97 -5.86 -7.72 12.20
C SER A 97 -4.83 -7.87 13.35
N PRO A 98 -3.58 -8.30 13.08
CA PRO A 98 -2.56 -8.43 14.13
C PRO A 98 -1.97 -7.11 14.65
N HIS A 99 -2.30 -5.97 14.04
CA HIS A 99 -1.59 -4.70 14.22
C HIS A 99 -2.36 -3.65 15.05
N GLY A 100 -3.43 -4.08 15.73
CA GLY A 100 -4.20 -3.24 16.64
C GLY A 100 -5.30 -2.40 15.97
N ASP A 101 -6.00 -1.62 16.78
CA ASP A 101 -7.23 -0.94 16.37
C ASP A 101 -7.05 0.05 15.23
N LEU A 102 -5.97 0.82 15.25
CA LEU A 102 -5.68 1.80 14.20
C LEU A 102 -5.52 1.14 12.83
N ALA A 103 -4.74 0.06 12.75
CA ALA A 103 -4.56 -0.67 11.49
C ALA A 103 -5.89 -1.27 11.00
N ARG A 104 -6.73 -1.79 11.90
CA ARG A 104 -8.05 -2.33 11.57
C ARG A 104 -9.01 -1.25 11.07
N ALA A 105 -9.01 -0.07 11.70
CA ALA A 105 -9.83 1.06 11.25
C ALA A 105 -9.42 1.51 9.84
N LEU A 106 -8.12 1.68 9.61
CA LEU A 106 -7.59 2.01 8.29
C LEU A 106 -7.93 0.95 7.23
N ALA A 107 -7.85 -0.33 7.59
CA ALA A 107 -8.21 -1.41 6.68
C ALA A 107 -9.67 -1.32 6.21
N LYS A 108 -10.60 -0.97 7.10
CA LYS A 108 -12.02 -0.79 6.75
C LYS A 108 -12.22 0.40 5.80
N GLU A 109 -11.52 1.52 6.04
CA GLU A 109 -11.57 2.67 5.13
C GLU A 109 -11.02 2.32 3.75
N VAL A 110 -9.86 1.66 3.70
CA VAL A 110 -9.25 1.21 2.46
C VAL A 110 -10.15 0.22 1.73
N TYR A 111 -10.77 -0.71 2.45
CA TYR A 111 -11.75 -1.64 1.89
C TYR A 111 -12.93 -0.89 1.26
N SER A 112 -13.49 0.10 1.96
CA SER A 112 -14.59 0.92 1.44
C SER A 112 -14.18 1.69 0.18
N VAL A 113 -12.97 2.26 0.14
CA VAL A 113 -12.44 2.94 -1.05
C VAL A 113 -12.25 1.97 -2.22
N LEU A 114 -11.83 0.74 -1.95
CA LEU A 114 -11.57 -0.28 -2.96
C LEU A 114 -12.79 -1.15 -3.30
N SER A 115 -13.93 -0.95 -2.65
CA SER A 115 -15.21 -1.57 -3.03
C SER A 115 -15.78 -0.83 -4.26
#